data_AF-A0A382ERW3-F1
#
_entry.id   AF-A0A382ERW3-F1
#
_cell.length_a   1.000
_cell.length_b   1.000
_cell.length_c   1.000
_cell.angle_alpha   90.00
_cell.angle_beta   90.00
_cell.angle_gamma   90.00
#
_symmetry.space_group_name_H-M   'P 1'
#
loop_
_entity.id
_entity.type
_entity.pdbx_description
1 polymer ?
#
loop_
_entity_poly.entity_id
_entity_poly.type
_entity_poly.pdbx_seq_one_letter_code
_entity_poly.pdbx_strand_id
1 'polypeptide(L)'
;MKPIKPLAELGRTPEQGRIRLGVKTERAMKSLDTFRFTSPDKSAIEQIAFIYGGTVKSWTPPRQKQQQWEVITTTSEIRVYLPPRSIDVWYEEWSGGGCQRRCDGVTAEVPLKTPDGMDIDTVPCLCETENSMACAPYTRLRVVLPEIRFGGVWRLESKGWNAANEMPGMAGMMEQMQAIGLAECHLILEKRTKVSGGQTKHFVVPRLTMDASPQEIMAGGGQATALESPPPTPTSVPVLVEHTGTLAEFEDDMEQMRQRARAVIDAEVVEGWDVPPPGIKVVKNPDYDPHAFNGPRKFLPAP
;
A
#
# COMPACT_ATOMS: atom_id res chain seq x y z
N MET A 1 -21.81 -27.67 -10.85
CA MET A 1 -20.75 -28.52 -10.24
C MET A 1 -19.42 -27.77 -10.39
N LYS A 2 -18.43 -27.87 -9.50
CA LYS A 2 -17.13 -27.22 -9.77
C LYS A 2 -16.42 -27.98 -10.90
N PRO A 3 -15.86 -27.32 -11.92
CA PRO A 3 -15.12 -28.01 -12.98
C PRO A 3 -13.89 -28.70 -12.40
N ILE A 4 -13.60 -29.90 -12.90
CA ILE A 4 -12.38 -30.64 -12.54
C ILE A 4 -11.20 -29.91 -13.17
N LYS A 5 -10.25 -29.47 -12.35
CA LYS A 5 -8.96 -28.93 -12.81
C LYS A 5 -7.87 -29.97 -12.57
N PRO A 6 -6.91 -30.15 -13.49
CA PRO A 6 -5.72 -30.95 -13.25
C PRO A 6 -5.02 -30.53 -11.94
N LEU A 7 -4.59 -31.49 -11.13
CA LEU A 7 -3.95 -31.18 -9.84
C LEU A 7 -2.65 -30.38 -10.02
N ALA A 8 -1.98 -30.50 -11.18
CA ALA A 8 -0.81 -29.70 -11.55
C ALA A 8 -1.11 -28.21 -11.78
N GLU A 9 -2.37 -27.84 -12.02
CA GLU A 9 -2.83 -26.44 -12.10
C GLU A 9 -3.29 -25.88 -10.73
N LEU A 10 -3.27 -26.72 -9.69
CA LEU A 10 -3.52 -26.32 -8.31
C LEU A 10 -2.19 -26.06 -7.60
N GLY A 11 -2.19 -25.12 -6.64
CA GLY A 11 -0.97 -24.75 -5.90
C GLY A 11 -0.77 -23.25 -5.75
N ARG A 12 -1.84 -22.50 -5.47
CA ARG A 12 -1.73 -21.06 -5.19
C ARG A 12 -1.00 -20.85 -3.86
N THR A 13 0.10 -20.10 -3.89
CA THR A 13 0.81 -19.66 -2.69
C THR A 13 -0.14 -18.90 -1.75
N PRO A 14 -0.22 -19.26 -0.46
CA PRO A 14 -1.09 -18.57 0.50
C PRO A 14 -0.65 -17.11 0.70
N GLU A 15 -1.60 -16.25 1.09
CA GLU A 15 -1.34 -14.85 1.45
C GLU A 15 -1.15 -14.78 2.97
N GLN A 16 0.08 -14.59 3.43
CA GLN A 16 0.37 -14.44 4.87
C GLN A 16 -0.14 -13.09 5.39
N GLY A 17 -0.06 -12.05 4.58
CA GLY A 17 -0.49 -10.71 4.96
C GLY A 17 -0.41 -9.71 3.82
N ARG A 18 -0.60 -8.43 4.18
CA ARG A 18 -0.58 -7.31 3.23
C ARG A 18 0.36 -6.21 3.69
N ILE A 19 1.07 -5.65 2.72
CA ILE A 19 1.86 -4.43 2.86
C ILE A 19 0.99 -3.26 2.36
N ARG A 20 0.92 -2.19 3.15
CA ARG A 20 0.04 -1.04 2.90
C ARG A 20 0.85 0.25 3.01
N LEU A 21 0.56 1.17 2.10
CA LEU A 21 1.24 2.46 1.98
C LEU A 21 0.46 3.62 2.63
N GLY A 22 -0.52 3.28 3.48
CA GLY A 22 -1.47 4.26 3.99
C GLY A 22 -2.36 3.75 5.12
N VAL A 23 -2.89 4.73 5.87
CA VAL A 23 -3.84 4.56 6.96
C VAL A 23 -5.10 5.38 6.67
N LYS A 24 -6.27 4.87 7.05
CA LYS A 24 -7.51 5.64 6.99
C LYS A 24 -7.59 6.49 8.25
N THR A 25 -7.58 7.80 8.12
CA THR A 25 -7.94 8.74 9.20
C THR A 25 -9.44 9.03 9.15
N GLU A 26 -9.94 9.79 10.12
CA GLU A 26 -11.34 10.22 10.16
C GLU A 26 -11.76 11.01 8.91
N ARG A 27 -10.85 11.85 8.40
CA ARG A 27 -11.11 12.75 7.26
C ARG A 27 -10.76 12.14 5.90
N ALA A 28 -9.65 11.39 5.80
CA ALA A 28 -9.12 10.94 4.51
C ALA A 28 -8.22 9.70 4.62
N MET A 29 -7.81 9.14 3.47
CA MET A 29 -6.64 8.26 3.42
C MET A 29 -5.37 9.11 3.54
N LYS A 30 -4.53 8.83 4.55
CA LYS A 30 -3.20 9.43 4.70
C LYS A 30 -2.15 8.43 4.20
N SER A 31 -1.25 8.87 3.32
CA SER A 31 -0.06 8.11 2.94
C SER A 31 0.89 7.96 4.13
N LEU A 32 1.55 6.82 4.23
CA LEU A 32 2.59 6.57 5.21
C LEU A 32 3.95 6.68 4.55
N ASP A 33 4.90 7.22 5.30
CA ASP A 33 6.31 7.33 4.90
C ASP A 33 7.08 6.01 5.11
N THR A 34 6.47 5.08 5.85
CA THR A 34 6.97 3.75 6.21
C THR A 34 5.92 2.68 5.90
N PHE A 35 6.28 1.41 6.01
CA PHE A 35 5.37 0.30 5.68
C PHE A 35 4.38 0.03 6.81
N ARG A 36 3.12 -0.22 6.43
CA ARG A 36 2.12 -0.79 7.33
C ARG A 36 1.81 -2.23 6.94
N PHE A 37 2.09 -3.15 7.84
CA PHE A 37 1.78 -4.57 7.65
C PHE A 37 0.46 -4.91 8.34
N THR A 38 -0.35 -5.78 7.72
CA THR A 38 -1.56 -6.35 8.34
C THR A 38 -1.66 -7.84 8.06
N SER A 39 -1.87 -8.66 9.09
CA SER A 39 -2.01 -10.12 8.99
C SER A 39 -2.89 -10.69 10.13
N PRO A 40 -3.60 -11.80 9.93
CA PRO A 40 -4.17 -12.57 11.05
C PRO A 40 -3.10 -13.26 11.93
N ASP A 41 -1.88 -13.49 11.43
CA ASP A 41 -0.76 -14.08 12.18
C ASP A 41 -0.11 -13.01 13.08
N LYS A 42 -0.44 -13.07 14.38
CA LYS A 42 0.12 -12.16 15.40
C LYS A 42 1.64 -12.26 15.48
N SER A 43 2.18 -13.48 15.49
CA SER A 43 3.61 -13.71 15.68
C SER A 43 4.44 -13.19 14.52
N ALA A 44 3.91 -13.26 13.29
CA ALA A 44 4.55 -12.64 12.14
C ALA A 44 4.60 -11.10 12.25
N ILE A 45 3.52 -10.49 12.74
CA ILE A 45 3.45 -9.04 12.98
C ILE A 45 4.36 -8.61 14.13
N GLU A 46 4.51 -9.43 15.18
CA GLU A 46 5.46 -9.21 16.28
C GLU A 46 6.93 -9.31 15.81
N GLN A 47 7.26 -10.27 14.94
CA GLN A 47 8.59 -10.35 14.32
C GLN A 47 8.90 -9.15 13.44
N ILE A 48 7.94 -8.69 12.62
CA ILE A 48 8.07 -7.47 11.81
C ILE A 48 8.33 -6.25 12.72
N ALA A 49 7.59 -6.13 13.83
CA ALA A 49 7.79 -5.05 14.80
C ALA A 49 9.16 -5.11 15.51
N PHE A 50 9.69 -6.32 15.76
CA PHE A 50 11.00 -6.52 16.36
C PHE A 50 12.15 -6.13 15.40
N ILE A 51 12.05 -6.51 14.13
CA ILE A 51 13.12 -6.30 13.13
C ILE A 51 13.08 -4.90 12.53
N TYR A 52 11.90 -4.41 12.15
CA TYR A 52 11.71 -3.14 11.42
C TYR A 52 11.11 -2.03 12.30
N GLY A 53 11.05 -2.26 13.61
CA GLY A 53 10.48 -1.35 14.60
C GLY A 53 8.97 -1.17 14.49
N GLY A 54 8.43 -0.36 15.42
CA GLY A 54 7.02 -0.01 15.48
C GLY A 54 6.28 -0.65 16.66
N THR A 55 4.97 -0.47 16.71
CA THR A 55 4.11 -1.00 17.78
C THR A 55 2.99 -1.84 17.20
N VAL A 56 2.89 -3.09 17.65
CA VAL A 56 1.81 -4.02 17.26
C VAL A 56 0.49 -3.57 17.86
N LYS A 57 -0.57 -3.53 17.04
CA LYS A 57 -1.94 -3.20 17.46
C LYS A 57 -2.94 -4.22 16.92
N SER A 58 -4.02 -4.46 17.66
CA SER A 58 -5.17 -5.19 17.14
C SER A 58 -5.92 -4.30 16.14
N TRP A 59 -6.28 -4.86 14.99
CA TRP A 59 -6.95 -4.12 13.93
C TRP A 59 -7.98 -4.98 13.20
N THR A 60 -9.23 -4.52 13.13
CA THR A 60 -10.29 -5.20 12.38
C THR A 60 -10.56 -4.44 11.07
N PRO A 61 -10.48 -5.09 9.90
CA PRO A 61 -10.70 -4.42 8.62
C PRO A 61 -12.16 -3.93 8.49
N PRO A 62 -12.44 -2.70 8.02
CA PRO A 62 -13.82 -2.15 7.95
C PRO A 62 -14.84 -2.94 7.11
N ARG A 63 -14.41 -3.95 6.35
CA ARG A 63 -15.27 -4.83 5.53
C ARG A 63 -15.09 -6.32 5.86
N GLN A 64 -14.42 -6.67 6.96
CA GLN A 64 -14.19 -8.05 7.37
C GLN A 64 -14.50 -8.20 8.87
N LYS A 65 -15.13 -9.32 9.25
CA LYS A 65 -15.46 -9.60 10.65
C LYS A 65 -14.29 -10.19 11.45
N GLN A 66 -13.24 -10.65 10.77
CA GLN A 66 -12.09 -11.28 11.40
C GLN A 66 -11.10 -10.22 11.89
N GLN A 67 -10.80 -10.26 13.19
CA GLN A 67 -9.72 -9.48 13.79
C GLN A 67 -8.37 -9.87 13.16
N GLN A 68 -7.53 -8.87 12.91
CA GLN A 68 -6.15 -9.01 12.46
C GLN A 68 -5.24 -8.22 13.41
N TRP A 69 -3.95 -8.28 13.12
CA TRP A 69 -2.90 -7.49 13.77
C TRP A 69 -2.26 -6.58 12.75
N GLU A 70 -1.83 -5.40 13.19
CA GLU A 70 -1.11 -4.44 12.39
C GLU A 70 0.15 -3.93 13.08
N VAL A 71 1.13 -3.54 12.28
CA VAL A 71 2.28 -2.74 12.71
C VAL A 71 2.58 -1.71 11.62
N ILE A 72 2.99 -0.51 12.02
CA ILE A 72 3.59 0.50 11.14
C ILE A 72 5.08 0.54 11.52
N THR A 73 5.96 0.27 10.56
CA THR A 73 7.42 0.21 10.80
C THR A 73 8.00 1.59 11.05
N THR A 74 9.18 1.64 11.67
CA THR A 74 9.96 2.88 11.79
C THR A 74 10.85 3.11 10.57
N THR A 75 11.22 2.05 9.84
CA THR A 75 11.95 2.12 8.57
C THR A 75 11.03 2.25 7.34
N SER A 76 11.49 2.99 6.34
CA SER A 76 10.92 3.09 4.99
C SER A 76 11.48 2.05 4.00
N GLU A 77 12.30 1.12 4.49
CA GLU A 77 13.02 0.11 3.72
C GLU A 77 12.93 -1.25 4.43
N ILE A 78 12.65 -2.31 3.66
CA ILE A 78 12.56 -3.69 4.12
C ILE A 78 13.24 -4.63 3.13
N ARG A 79 13.77 -5.75 3.61
CA ARG A 79 14.34 -6.80 2.75
C ARG A 79 13.23 -7.74 2.28
N VAL A 80 13.28 -8.11 1.00
CA VAL A 80 12.24 -8.92 0.34
C VAL A 80 12.86 -9.91 -0.63
N TYR A 81 12.33 -11.13 -0.66
CA TYR A 81 12.60 -12.09 -1.72
C TYR A 81 11.46 -12.05 -2.74
N LEU A 82 11.80 -11.99 -4.02
CA LEU A 82 10.84 -12.04 -5.11
C LEU A 82 10.62 -13.50 -5.55
N PRO A 83 9.41 -14.07 -5.36
CA PRO A 83 9.05 -15.35 -5.94
C PRO A 83 8.76 -15.22 -7.44
N PRO A 84 8.82 -16.29 -8.24
CA PRO A 84 8.45 -16.25 -9.65
C PRO A 84 7.02 -15.71 -9.87
N ARG A 85 6.85 -14.82 -10.85
CA ARG A 85 5.61 -14.06 -11.06
C ARG A 85 5.22 -13.27 -9.79
N SER A 86 6.20 -12.52 -9.29
CA SER A 86 6.08 -11.61 -8.15
C SER A 86 5.09 -10.49 -8.43
N ILE A 87 5.02 -10.01 -9.68
CA ILE A 87 4.18 -8.86 -10.05
C ILE A 87 3.02 -9.25 -10.97
N ASP A 88 1.87 -8.61 -10.77
CA ASP A 88 0.84 -8.45 -11.82
C ASP A 88 0.48 -6.97 -11.96
N VAL A 89 0.27 -6.51 -13.20
CA VAL A 89 -0.37 -5.22 -13.50
C VAL A 89 -1.54 -5.42 -14.44
N TRP A 90 -2.64 -4.79 -14.09
CA TRP A 90 -3.87 -4.78 -14.87
C TRP A 90 -4.58 -3.44 -14.69
N TYR A 91 -5.27 -2.97 -15.72
CA TYR A 91 -6.32 -1.99 -15.53
C TYR A 91 -7.57 -2.71 -15.02
N GLU A 92 -8.19 -2.23 -13.95
CA GLU A 92 -9.41 -2.85 -13.41
C GLU A 92 -10.49 -1.82 -13.08
N GLU A 93 -11.73 -2.16 -13.42
CA GLU A 93 -12.94 -1.45 -12.99
C GLU A 93 -13.60 -2.23 -11.85
N TRP A 94 -13.90 -1.57 -10.73
CA TRP A 94 -14.49 -2.20 -9.54
C TRP A 94 -15.79 -1.49 -9.14
N SER A 95 -16.85 -2.28 -8.97
CA SER A 95 -18.11 -1.84 -8.37
C SER A 95 -18.28 -2.38 -6.95
N GLY A 96 -19.38 -2.03 -6.27
CA GLY A 96 -19.78 -2.69 -5.02
C GLY A 96 -20.01 -4.20 -5.14
N GLY A 97 -20.29 -4.71 -6.36
CA GLY A 97 -20.46 -6.13 -6.66
C GLY A 97 -19.16 -6.87 -7.00
N GLY A 98 -18.00 -6.19 -7.10
CA GLY A 98 -16.70 -6.78 -7.42
C GLY A 98 -16.06 -6.23 -8.69
N CYS A 99 -15.05 -6.93 -9.21
CA CYS A 99 -14.37 -6.56 -10.45
C CYS A 99 -15.35 -6.69 -11.62
N GLN A 100 -15.61 -5.59 -12.33
CA GLN A 100 -16.49 -5.53 -13.51
C GLN A 100 -15.71 -5.77 -14.81
N ARG A 101 -14.44 -5.38 -14.82
CA ARG A 101 -13.55 -5.54 -15.98
C ARG A 101 -12.11 -5.59 -15.51
N ARG A 102 -11.31 -6.42 -16.17
CA ARG A 102 -9.85 -6.41 -16.10
C ARG A 102 -9.32 -6.31 -17.53
N CYS A 103 -8.55 -5.29 -17.87
CA CYS A 103 -7.95 -5.12 -19.20
C CYS A 103 -6.43 -4.92 -19.16
N ASP A 104 -5.77 -5.33 -20.24
CA ASP A 104 -4.34 -5.13 -20.50
C ASP A 104 -4.07 -3.83 -21.29
N GLY A 105 -5.13 -3.16 -21.75
CA GLY A 105 -5.09 -1.99 -22.64
C GLY A 105 -5.65 -2.28 -24.04
N VAL A 106 -5.60 -3.53 -24.50
CA VAL A 106 -6.06 -3.99 -25.83
C VAL A 106 -7.30 -4.87 -25.72
N THR A 107 -7.30 -5.82 -24.78
CA THR A 107 -8.39 -6.77 -24.49
C THR A 107 -8.83 -6.67 -23.04
N ALA A 108 -10.02 -7.20 -22.74
CA ALA A 108 -10.65 -7.12 -21.44
C ALA A 108 -11.37 -8.42 -21.06
N GLU A 109 -11.00 -8.98 -19.90
CA GLU A 109 -11.77 -9.99 -19.18
C GLU A 109 -13.00 -9.33 -18.54
N VAL A 110 -14.20 -9.84 -18.84
CA VAL A 110 -15.47 -9.42 -18.22
C VAL A 110 -16.23 -10.62 -17.63
N PRO A 111 -16.85 -10.49 -16.44
CA PRO A 111 -17.60 -11.57 -15.83
C PRO A 111 -18.96 -11.75 -16.52
N LEU A 112 -19.12 -12.87 -17.24
CA LEU A 112 -20.36 -13.23 -17.93
C LEU A 112 -21.18 -14.19 -17.07
N LYS A 113 -22.51 -14.00 -17.03
CA LYS A 113 -23.41 -14.94 -16.36
C LYS A 113 -23.89 -16.01 -17.34
N THR A 114 -23.45 -17.25 -17.14
CA THR A 114 -23.86 -18.42 -17.92
C THR A 114 -24.92 -19.23 -17.16
N PRO A 115 -25.64 -20.17 -17.81
CA PRO A 115 -26.58 -21.06 -17.11
C PRO A 115 -25.92 -21.87 -15.99
N ASP A 116 -24.64 -22.23 -16.15
CA ASP A 116 -23.86 -23.01 -15.19
C ASP A 116 -23.17 -22.18 -14.09
N GLY A 117 -23.19 -20.84 -14.19
CA GLY A 117 -22.68 -19.96 -13.14
C GLY A 117 -22.16 -18.60 -13.64
N MET A 118 -20.94 -18.26 -13.20
CA MET A 118 -20.19 -17.11 -13.67
C MET A 118 -18.99 -17.62 -14.46
N ASP A 119 -18.81 -17.09 -15.66
CA ASP A 119 -17.68 -17.36 -16.55
C ASP A 119 -16.95 -16.05 -16.87
N ILE A 120 -15.87 -16.12 -17.64
CA ILE A 120 -15.11 -14.96 -18.11
C ILE A 120 -15.16 -14.93 -19.64
N ASP A 121 -15.59 -13.80 -20.19
CA ASP A 121 -15.54 -13.51 -21.62
C ASP A 121 -14.43 -12.51 -21.93
N THR A 122 -13.86 -12.56 -23.13
CA THR A 122 -12.74 -11.72 -23.58
C THR A 122 -13.22 -10.79 -24.69
N VAL A 123 -13.39 -9.52 -24.35
CA VAL A 123 -13.89 -8.47 -25.25
C VAL A 123 -12.81 -7.41 -25.54
N PRO A 124 -12.95 -6.55 -26.57
CA PRO A 124 -12.05 -5.42 -26.77
C PRO A 124 -12.02 -4.47 -25.56
N CYS A 125 -10.87 -3.84 -25.32
CA CYS A 125 -10.72 -2.87 -24.24
C CYS A 125 -11.57 -1.60 -24.51
N LEU A 126 -12.56 -1.34 -23.66
CA LEU A 126 -13.36 -0.12 -23.75
C LEU A 126 -12.55 1.15 -23.53
N CYS A 127 -11.49 1.13 -22.70
CA CYS A 127 -10.69 2.33 -22.46
C CYS A 127 -9.97 2.82 -23.72
N GLU A 128 -9.51 1.90 -24.56
CA GLU A 128 -8.96 2.21 -25.88
C GLU A 128 -10.07 2.59 -26.86
N THR A 129 -11.12 1.78 -26.95
CA THR A 129 -12.22 1.96 -27.91
C THR A 129 -12.98 3.29 -27.73
N GLU A 130 -13.17 3.73 -26.49
CA GLU A 130 -13.85 4.98 -26.13
C GLU A 130 -12.87 6.15 -25.85
N ASN A 131 -11.55 5.90 -25.95
CA ASN A 131 -10.49 6.84 -25.59
C ASN A 131 -10.71 7.48 -24.19
N SER A 132 -11.05 6.65 -23.21
CA SER A 132 -11.54 7.07 -21.89
C SER A 132 -11.01 6.15 -20.79
N MET A 133 -10.25 6.70 -19.85
CA MET A 133 -9.67 5.95 -18.73
C MET A 133 -10.68 5.66 -17.61
N ALA A 134 -11.70 4.85 -17.93
CA ALA A 134 -12.68 4.32 -16.98
C ALA A 134 -12.05 3.31 -15.98
N CYS A 135 -11.05 2.54 -16.41
CA CYS A 135 -10.35 1.57 -15.55
C CYS A 135 -9.15 2.22 -14.85
N ALA A 136 -8.91 1.88 -13.57
CA ALA A 136 -7.73 2.33 -12.84
C ALA A 136 -6.60 1.29 -12.94
N PRO A 137 -5.32 1.66 -13.02
CA PRO A 137 -4.23 0.70 -12.97
C PRO A 137 -4.11 0.10 -11.55
N TYR A 138 -3.99 -1.22 -11.46
CA TYR A 138 -3.71 -1.96 -10.23
C TYR A 138 -2.38 -2.70 -10.39
N THR A 139 -1.40 -2.34 -9.57
CA THR A 139 -0.15 -3.10 -9.43
C THR A 139 -0.17 -3.92 -8.16
N ARG A 140 0.07 -5.22 -8.29
CA ARG A 140 0.14 -6.16 -7.18
C ARG A 140 1.51 -6.80 -7.16
N LEU A 141 2.27 -6.49 -6.11
CA LEU A 141 3.56 -7.09 -5.85
C LEU A 141 3.42 -8.11 -4.72
N ARG A 142 3.92 -9.32 -4.95
CA ARG A 142 4.00 -10.44 -4.01
C ARG A 142 5.45 -10.60 -3.60
N VAL A 143 5.71 -10.60 -2.30
CA VAL A 143 7.06 -10.80 -1.75
C VAL A 143 7.06 -11.86 -0.66
N VAL A 144 8.20 -12.46 -0.39
CA VAL A 144 8.48 -13.22 0.83
C VAL A 144 9.39 -12.36 1.71
N LEU A 145 9.19 -12.38 3.02
CA LEU A 145 10.06 -11.68 3.98
C LEU A 145 11.01 -12.71 4.60
N PRO A 146 12.33 -12.64 4.37
CA PRO A 146 13.24 -13.74 4.69
C PRO A 146 13.47 -13.96 6.20
N GLU A 147 13.32 -12.92 7.02
CA GLU A 147 13.49 -12.99 8.49
C GLU A 147 12.21 -13.36 9.25
N ILE A 148 11.07 -13.38 8.57
CA ILE A 148 9.76 -13.59 9.18
C ILE A 148 9.34 -15.05 9.00
N ARG A 149 8.68 -15.62 10.02
CA ARG A 149 8.11 -16.97 9.97
C ARG A 149 7.34 -17.18 8.65
N PHE A 150 7.70 -18.21 7.88
CA PHE A 150 7.10 -18.41 6.57
C PHE A 150 5.63 -18.83 6.67
N GLY A 151 4.73 -17.99 6.15
CA GLY A 151 3.29 -18.28 6.01
C GLY A 151 2.75 -18.12 4.59
N GLY A 152 3.63 -17.91 3.60
CA GLY A 152 3.28 -17.58 2.23
C GLY A 152 3.79 -16.20 1.79
N VAL A 153 3.09 -15.56 0.86
CA VAL A 153 3.45 -14.24 0.32
C VAL A 153 2.76 -13.09 1.04
N TRP A 154 3.47 -11.97 1.12
CA TRP A 154 2.95 -10.67 1.50
C TRP A 154 2.60 -9.89 0.23
N ARG A 155 1.36 -9.39 0.13
CA ARG A 155 0.95 -8.59 -1.04
C ARG A 155 0.95 -7.08 -0.74
N LEU A 156 1.71 -6.32 -1.52
CA LEU A 156 1.52 -4.88 -1.72
C LEU A 156 0.55 -4.66 -2.88
N GLU A 157 -0.38 -3.73 -2.73
CA GLU A 157 -1.26 -3.27 -3.83
C GLU A 157 -1.16 -1.75 -3.95
N SER A 158 -0.92 -1.25 -5.17
CA SER A 158 -0.90 0.16 -5.51
C SER A 158 -1.88 0.45 -6.66
N LYS A 159 -2.48 1.65 -6.64
CA LYS A 159 -3.33 2.18 -7.71
C LYS A 159 -2.73 3.40 -8.42
N GLY A 160 -1.45 3.67 -8.16
CA GLY A 160 -0.76 4.84 -8.69
C GLY A 160 -0.15 4.56 -10.06
N TRP A 161 -0.30 5.49 -11.00
CA TRP A 161 0.29 5.40 -12.34
C TRP A 161 1.82 5.19 -12.31
N ASN A 162 2.55 5.86 -11.41
CA ASN A 162 4.01 5.66 -11.31
C ASN A 162 4.36 4.23 -10.89
N ALA A 163 3.58 3.63 -9.99
CA ALA A 163 3.74 2.24 -9.57
C ALA A 163 3.47 1.27 -10.74
N ALA A 164 2.47 1.57 -11.57
CA ALA A 164 2.15 0.78 -12.77
C ALA A 164 3.21 0.91 -13.88
N ASN A 165 3.88 2.06 -13.99
CA ASN A 165 4.92 2.27 -15.01
C ASN A 165 6.30 1.75 -14.57
N GLU A 166 6.69 1.97 -13.30
CA GLU A 166 8.06 1.68 -12.82
C GLU A 166 8.23 0.23 -12.33
N MET A 167 7.28 -0.30 -11.54
CA MET A 167 7.48 -1.61 -10.91
C MET A 167 7.52 -2.79 -11.89
N PRO A 168 6.71 -2.87 -12.96
CA PRO A 168 6.74 -4.02 -13.88
C PRO A 168 8.05 -4.14 -14.66
N GLY A 169 8.65 -3.02 -15.08
CA GLY A 169 9.93 -3.04 -15.78
C GLY A 169 11.04 -3.62 -14.89
N MET A 170 11.11 -3.17 -13.64
CA MET A 170 12.08 -3.67 -12.66
C MET A 170 11.81 -5.11 -12.23
N ALA A 171 10.57 -5.44 -11.85
CA ALA A 171 10.23 -6.80 -11.44
C ALA A 171 10.38 -7.80 -12.60
N GLY A 172 10.06 -7.41 -13.84
CA GLY A 172 10.31 -8.23 -15.03
C GLY A 172 11.80 -8.45 -15.31
N MET A 173 12.64 -7.43 -15.12
CA MET A 173 14.11 -7.57 -15.20
C MET A 173 14.62 -8.51 -14.10
N MET A 174 14.14 -8.36 -12.86
CA MET A 174 14.50 -9.23 -11.73
C MET A 174 13.97 -10.67 -11.91
N GLU A 175 12.82 -10.87 -12.53
CA GLU A 175 12.27 -12.21 -12.84
C GLU A 175 13.04 -12.91 -13.97
N GLN A 176 13.58 -12.18 -14.96
CA GLN A 176 14.53 -12.74 -15.92
C GLN A 176 15.83 -13.20 -15.24
N MET A 177 16.25 -12.51 -14.17
CA MET A 177 17.43 -12.86 -13.35
C MET A 177 17.15 -13.99 -12.33
N GLN A 178 15.87 -14.30 -12.05
CA GLN A 178 15.46 -15.42 -11.17
C GLN A 178 15.59 -16.81 -11.81
N ALA A 179 16.08 -16.92 -13.04
CA ALA A 179 16.22 -18.20 -13.75
C ALA A 179 17.08 -19.26 -13.01
N ILE A 180 17.83 -18.86 -11.98
CA ILE A 180 18.74 -19.72 -11.19
C ILE A 180 18.35 -19.76 -9.69
N GLY A 181 17.49 -18.86 -9.18
CA GLY A 181 17.19 -18.76 -7.75
C GLY A 181 16.23 -17.64 -7.34
N LEU A 182 15.93 -17.52 -6.04
CA LEU A 182 15.16 -16.40 -5.50
C LEU A 182 16.03 -15.12 -5.52
N ALA A 183 15.48 -14.04 -6.07
CA ALA A 183 16.12 -12.74 -6.08
C ALA A 183 15.94 -12.05 -4.72
N GLU A 184 17.05 -11.66 -4.10
CA GLU A 184 17.09 -10.84 -2.88
C GLU A 184 17.09 -9.36 -3.26
N CYS A 185 16.07 -8.64 -2.79
CA CYS A 185 15.85 -7.24 -3.10
C CYS A 185 15.52 -6.44 -1.84
N HIS A 186 15.63 -5.12 -1.93
CA HIS A 186 15.15 -4.17 -0.93
C HIS A 186 13.90 -3.48 -1.49
N LEU A 187 12.84 -3.38 -0.69
CA LEU A 187 11.64 -2.61 -1.02
C LEU A 187 11.68 -1.30 -0.23
N ILE A 188 11.76 -0.18 -0.94
CA ILE A 188 11.94 1.16 -0.40
C ILE A 188 10.71 2.02 -0.72
N LEU A 189 10.25 2.85 0.23
CA LEU A 189 9.28 3.91 -0.01
C LEU A 189 9.95 5.25 -0.27
N GLU A 190 9.84 5.71 -1.51
CA GLU A 190 10.26 7.06 -1.87
C GLU A 190 9.14 8.08 -1.66
N LYS A 191 9.49 9.20 -1.03
CA LYS A 191 8.68 10.42 -1.09
C LYS A 191 8.95 11.13 -2.40
N ARG A 192 7.91 11.34 -3.22
CA ARG A 192 7.99 12.17 -4.41
C ARG A 192 6.92 13.26 -4.38
N THR A 193 7.21 14.33 -5.11
CA THR A 193 6.37 15.52 -5.19
C THR A 193 6.10 15.83 -6.66
N LYS A 194 4.84 16.08 -7.02
CA LYS A 194 4.44 16.52 -8.37
C LYS A 194 3.54 17.72 -8.24
N VAL A 195 3.88 18.80 -8.94
CA VAL A 195 2.97 19.93 -9.16
C VAL A 195 2.06 19.59 -10.33
N SER A 196 0.74 19.73 -10.14
CA SER A 196 -0.25 19.47 -11.20
C SER A 196 -1.48 20.34 -10.95
N GLY A 197 -1.88 21.13 -11.95
CA GLY A 197 -2.98 22.11 -11.80
C GLY A 197 -2.71 23.17 -10.72
N GLY A 198 -1.46 23.61 -10.57
CA GLY A 198 -1.05 24.56 -9.52
C GLY A 198 -0.92 23.97 -8.11
N GLN A 199 -1.40 22.74 -7.87
CA GLN A 199 -1.31 22.09 -6.56
C GLN A 199 -0.09 21.16 -6.46
N THR A 200 0.67 21.31 -5.38
CA THR A 200 1.77 20.41 -5.00
C THR A 200 1.20 19.17 -4.32
N LYS A 201 1.34 18.00 -4.96
CA LYS A 201 0.91 16.70 -4.41
C LYS A 201 2.12 15.88 -4.01
N HIS A 202 2.18 15.51 -2.73
CA HIS A 202 3.12 14.53 -2.21
C HIS A 202 2.51 13.13 -2.27
N PHE A 203 3.31 12.15 -2.69
CA PHE A 203 2.89 10.75 -2.77
C PHE A 203 4.09 9.85 -2.52
N VAL A 204 3.82 8.62 -2.07
CA VAL A 204 4.84 7.60 -1.86
C VAL A 204 4.85 6.59 -3.00
N VAL A 205 6.04 6.25 -3.49
CA VAL A 205 6.26 5.27 -4.56
C VAL A 205 7.08 4.11 -3.99
N PRO A 206 6.58 2.86 -4.04
CA PRO A 206 7.41 1.69 -3.74
C PRO A 206 8.39 1.43 -4.88
N ARG A 207 9.68 1.30 -4.56
CA ARG A 207 10.75 0.88 -5.48
C ARG A 207 11.38 -0.42 -4.96
N LEU A 208 11.68 -1.35 -5.86
CA LEU A 208 12.61 -2.47 -5.64
C LEU A 208 14.05 -2.08 -5.99
N THR A 209 15.02 -2.41 -5.16
CA THR A 209 16.46 -2.26 -5.42
C THR A 209 17.20 -3.56 -5.09
N MET A 210 18.45 -3.67 -5.54
CA MET A 210 19.35 -4.80 -5.24
C MET A 210 20.72 -4.22 -4.89
N ASP A 211 21.40 -4.82 -3.92
CA ASP A 211 22.74 -4.44 -3.50
C ASP A 211 23.80 -5.20 -4.32
N ALA A 212 23.61 -5.21 -5.64
CA ALA A 212 24.50 -5.86 -6.61
C ALA A 212 24.52 -5.08 -7.93
N SER A 213 25.68 -4.95 -8.55
CA SER A 213 25.82 -4.35 -9.88
C SER A 213 25.21 -5.26 -10.97
N PRO A 214 24.84 -4.72 -12.15
CA PRO A 214 24.37 -5.53 -13.27
C PRO A 214 25.36 -6.64 -13.67
N GLN A 215 26.67 -6.39 -13.60
CA GLN A 215 27.69 -7.42 -13.85
C GLN A 215 27.66 -8.54 -12.80
N GLU A 216 27.57 -8.19 -11.52
CA GLU A 216 27.46 -9.17 -10.44
C GLU A 216 26.17 -9.98 -10.57
N ILE A 217 25.03 -9.34 -10.87
CA ILE A 217 23.75 -10.03 -11.06
C ILE A 217 23.81 -11.01 -12.23
N MET A 218 24.43 -10.63 -13.35
CA MET A 218 24.68 -11.56 -14.47
C MET A 218 25.62 -12.72 -14.10
N ALA A 219 26.47 -12.54 -13.08
CA ALA A 219 27.34 -13.58 -12.52
C ALA A 219 26.70 -14.37 -11.34
N GLY A 220 25.46 -14.06 -10.95
CA GLY A 220 24.74 -14.73 -9.85
C GLY A 220 24.74 -13.99 -8.50
N GLY A 221 25.30 -12.78 -8.41
CA GLY A 221 25.15 -11.89 -7.26
C GLY A 221 23.69 -11.42 -7.07
N GLY A 222 23.26 -11.22 -5.82
CA GLY A 222 21.86 -10.89 -5.52
C GLY A 222 20.89 -12.09 -5.56
N GLN A 223 21.39 -13.31 -5.72
CA GLN A 223 20.63 -14.51 -5.40
C GLN A 223 20.71 -14.83 -3.91
N ALA A 224 19.61 -15.30 -3.34
CA ALA A 224 19.57 -15.84 -1.98
C ALA A 224 20.32 -17.18 -1.93
N THR A 225 21.65 -17.14 -1.79
CA THR A 225 22.49 -18.32 -1.56
C THR A 225 22.29 -18.89 -0.15
N ALA A 226 22.49 -20.20 -0.01
CA ALA A 226 22.25 -20.89 1.25
C ALA A 226 23.32 -20.55 2.30
N LEU A 227 22.96 -19.69 3.26
CA LEU A 227 23.57 -19.54 4.59
C LEU A 227 25.11 -19.61 4.64
N GLU A 228 25.78 -18.54 4.26
CA GLU A 228 27.09 -18.27 4.84
C GLU A 228 26.87 -17.78 6.28
N SER A 229 27.11 -18.67 7.25
CA SER A 229 26.94 -18.33 8.67
C SER A 229 27.87 -17.18 9.05
N PRO A 230 27.39 -16.11 9.70
CA PRO A 230 28.28 -15.07 10.19
C PRO A 230 29.28 -15.69 11.19
N PRO A 231 30.57 -15.31 11.13
CA PRO A 231 31.54 -15.80 12.10
C PRO A 231 31.10 -15.43 13.52
N PRO A 232 31.34 -16.30 14.53
CA PRO A 232 30.85 -16.07 15.87
C PRO A 232 31.54 -14.85 16.50
N THR A 233 30.85 -13.71 16.51
CA THR A 233 31.28 -12.51 17.23
C THR A 233 31.37 -12.84 18.73
N PRO A 234 32.52 -12.65 19.39
CA PRO A 234 32.65 -12.92 20.81
C PRO A 234 31.76 -11.97 21.61
N THR A 235 30.72 -12.53 22.24
CA THR A 235 29.78 -11.75 23.06
C THR A 235 30.44 -11.41 24.39
N SER A 236 31.00 -10.22 24.52
CA SER A 236 31.23 -9.60 25.83
C SER A 236 29.88 -9.07 26.34
N VAL A 237 29.40 -9.64 27.45
CA VAL A 237 28.17 -9.19 28.11
C VAL A 237 28.47 -7.90 28.88
N PRO A 238 27.84 -6.75 28.58
CA PRO A 238 27.90 -5.59 29.46
C PRO A 238 27.04 -5.87 30.70
N VAL A 239 27.60 -5.60 31.88
CA VAL A 239 26.89 -5.72 33.16
C VAL A 239 25.72 -4.72 33.20
N LEU A 240 24.54 -5.19 33.60
CA LEU A 240 23.38 -4.35 33.81
C LEU A 240 23.64 -3.39 34.99
N VAL A 241 23.50 -2.09 34.76
CA VAL A 241 23.42 -1.09 35.84
C VAL A 241 21.95 -0.88 36.15
N GLU A 242 21.53 -1.17 37.38
CA GLU A 242 20.14 -0.96 37.82
C GLU A 242 19.84 0.55 37.87
N HIS A 243 18.74 0.97 37.25
CA HIS A 243 18.29 2.36 37.26
C HIS A 243 17.09 2.50 38.21
N THR A 244 17.37 2.91 39.45
CA THR A 244 16.36 3.10 40.50
C THR A 244 15.67 4.46 40.37
N GLY A 245 14.75 4.59 39.41
CA GLY A 245 13.77 5.68 39.37
C GLY A 245 12.61 5.42 40.35
N THR A 246 12.07 6.46 40.97
CA THR A 246 11.03 6.35 42.00
C THR A 246 9.62 6.58 41.45
N LEU A 247 8.61 5.99 42.10
CA LEU A 247 7.22 6.03 41.64
C LEU A 247 6.65 7.45 41.49
N ALA A 248 7.12 8.42 42.29
CA ALA A 248 6.68 9.81 42.21
C ALA A 248 7.03 10.47 40.86
N GLU A 249 8.18 10.10 40.26
CA GLU A 249 8.65 10.68 38.99
C GLU A 249 7.81 10.21 37.79
N PHE A 250 7.19 9.03 37.89
CA PHE A 250 6.27 8.51 36.87
C PHE A 250 4.85 9.11 36.94
N GLU A 251 4.42 9.60 38.10
CA GLU A 251 3.08 10.18 38.26
C GLU A 251 3.03 11.63 37.74
N ASP A 252 4.08 12.44 37.98
CA ASP A 252 4.18 13.81 37.47
C ASP A 252 4.23 13.88 35.94
N ASP A 253 4.99 12.98 35.29
CA ASP A 253 5.10 12.91 33.82
C ASP A 253 3.75 12.56 33.16
N MET A 254 2.98 11.66 33.79
CA MET A 254 1.64 11.27 33.33
C MET A 254 0.61 12.39 33.47
N GLU A 255 0.70 13.20 34.53
CA GLU A 255 -0.21 14.33 34.74
C GLU A 255 0.13 15.50 33.80
N GLN A 256 1.42 15.77 33.52
CA GLN A 256 1.82 16.71 32.46
C GLN A 256 1.32 16.31 31.07
N MET A 257 1.36 15.01 30.74
CA MET A 257 0.77 14.51 29.48
C MET A 257 -0.74 14.75 29.40
N ARG A 258 -1.47 14.54 30.51
CA ARG A 258 -2.93 14.78 30.57
C ARG A 258 -3.30 16.25 30.45
N GLN A 259 -2.52 17.15 31.04
CA GLN A 259 -2.76 18.60 30.93
C GLN A 259 -2.54 19.10 29.48
N ARG A 260 -1.50 18.58 28.78
CA ARG A 260 -1.26 18.89 27.35
C ARG A 260 -2.39 18.43 26.43
N ALA A 261 -3.12 17.36 26.76
CA ALA A 261 -4.22 16.85 25.95
C ALA A 261 -5.52 17.67 26.03
N ARG A 262 -5.63 18.63 26.95
CA ARG A 262 -6.88 19.40 27.22
C ARG A 262 -6.94 20.79 26.58
N ALA A 263 -5.91 21.23 25.87
CA ALA A 263 -5.71 22.65 25.51
C ALA A 263 -5.90 23.00 24.01
N VAL A 264 -6.54 22.16 23.19
CA VAL A 264 -6.75 22.44 21.75
C VAL A 264 -8.19 22.14 21.30
N ILE A 265 -9.00 23.20 21.21
CA ILE A 265 -10.25 23.27 20.44
C ILE A 265 -10.25 24.64 19.75
N ASP A 266 -10.32 24.66 18.41
CA ASP A 266 -11.16 25.61 17.65
C ASP A 266 -11.17 25.38 16.11
N ALA A 267 -12.34 25.67 15.54
CA ALA A 267 -12.74 26.02 14.15
C ALA A 267 -11.98 25.55 12.86
N GLU A 268 -12.75 24.86 12.00
CA GLU A 268 -12.82 24.96 10.49
C GLU A 268 -11.52 24.87 9.62
N VAL A 269 -11.50 25.00 8.28
CA VAL A 269 -12.53 25.01 7.20
C VAL A 269 -12.11 24.04 6.05
N VAL A 270 -12.82 23.99 4.91
CA VAL A 270 -12.40 23.27 3.67
C VAL A 270 -12.69 24.12 2.41
N GLU A 271 -11.79 24.11 1.42
CA GLU A 271 -11.84 25.00 0.23
C GLU A 271 -11.45 24.27 -1.07
N GLY A 272 -12.01 24.69 -2.23
CA GLY A 272 -11.38 24.56 -3.55
C GLY A 272 -11.96 23.59 -4.61
N TRP A 273 -13.00 24.03 -5.36
CA TRP A 273 -13.27 23.64 -6.76
C TRP A 273 -13.92 24.84 -7.49
N ASP A 274 -13.17 25.56 -8.32
CA ASP A 274 -13.61 26.88 -8.85
C ASP A 274 -14.33 26.90 -10.20
N VAL A 275 -14.48 25.76 -10.89
CA VAL A 275 -15.21 25.70 -12.18
C VAL A 275 -16.08 24.43 -12.28
N PRO A 276 -17.42 24.53 -12.31
CA PRO A 276 -18.28 23.40 -12.60
C PRO A 276 -18.29 23.06 -14.12
N PRO A 277 -18.35 21.78 -14.49
CA PRO A 277 -18.39 21.36 -15.91
C PRO A 277 -19.71 21.75 -16.62
N PRO A 278 -19.75 21.73 -17.96
CA PRO A 278 -20.87 22.23 -18.75
C PRO A 278 -22.19 21.51 -18.47
N GLY A 279 -23.28 22.28 -18.30
CA GLY A 279 -24.65 21.77 -18.14
C GLY A 279 -25.38 22.26 -16.89
N ILE A 280 -24.67 22.80 -15.89
CA ILE A 280 -25.26 23.29 -14.64
C ILE A 280 -25.59 24.78 -14.77
N LYS A 281 -26.88 25.15 -14.64
CA LYS A 281 -27.31 26.56 -14.58
C LYS A 281 -27.05 27.15 -13.19
N VAL A 282 -26.25 28.21 -13.14
CA VAL A 282 -25.99 28.98 -11.91
C VAL A 282 -26.83 30.26 -11.92
N VAL A 283 -27.65 30.46 -10.88
CA VAL A 283 -28.38 31.71 -10.65
C VAL A 283 -27.52 32.62 -9.77
N LYS A 284 -27.30 33.87 -10.17
CA LYS A 284 -26.58 34.87 -9.35
C LYS A 284 -27.53 35.47 -8.31
N ASN A 285 -27.06 35.58 -7.06
CA ASN A 285 -27.79 36.28 -6.02
C ASN A 285 -27.82 37.80 -6.34
N PRO A 286 -28.97 38.51 -6.24
CA PRO A 286 -29.05 39.92 -6.64
C PRO A 286 -28.25 40.89 -5.77
N ASP A 287 -28.10 40.59 -4.48
CA ASP A 287 -27.61 41.54 -3.47
C ASP A 287 -26.08 41.52 -3.29
N TYR A 288 -25.30 41.57 -4.38
CA TYR A 288 -23.83 41.59 -4.32
C TYR A 288 -23.25 42.96 -4.65
N ASP A 289 -22.81 43.69 -3.61
CA ASP A 289 -21.93 44.86 -3.73
C ASP A 289 -20.46 44.39 -3.82
N PRO A 290 -19.70 44.78 -4.87
CA PRO A 290 -18.32 44.32 -5.07
C PRO A 290 -17.27 44.99 -4.17
N HIS A 291 -17.60 45.96 -3.30
CA HIS A 291 -16.60 46.75 -2.57
C HIS A 291 -16.50 46.50 -1.05
N ALA A 292 -17.30 45.59 -0.48
CA ALA A 292 -17.15 45.15 0.92
C ALA A 292 -16.10 44.03 1.05
N PHE A 293 -15.09 44.23 1.92
CA PHE A 293 -13.92 43.34 2.02
C PHE A 293 -14.20 42.03 2.78
N ASN A 294 -13.92 40.89 2.13
CA ASN A 294 -13.80 39.52 2.65
C ASN A 294 -14.87 38.98 3.63
N GLY A 295 -15.88 38.31 3.06
CA GLY A 295 -16.65 37.25 3.71
C GLY A 295 -17.10 36.19 2.69
N PRO A 296 -17.06 34.88 3.01
CA PRO A 296 -17.39 33.83 2.05
C PRO A 296 -18.90 33.71 1.76
N ARG A 297 -19.22 33.26 0.54
CA ARG A 297 -20.59 33.19 0.00
C ARG A 297 -21.34 31.99 0.60
N LYS A 298 -22.54 32.21 1.15
CA LYS A 298 -23.40 31.13 1.64
C LYS A 298 -24.15 30.44 0.49
N PHE A 299 -24.10 29.12 0.46
CA PHE A 299 -24.99 28.28 -0.35
C PHE A 299 -25.88 27.46 0.59
N LEU A 300 -27.18 27.42 0.32
CA LEU A 300 -28.13 26.57 1.04
C LEU A 300 -28.36 25.28 0.23
N PRO A 301 -28.46 24.10 0.87
CA PRO A 301 -28.97 22.91 0.20
C PRO A 301 -30.45 23.13 -0.17
N ALA A 302 -30.84 22.66 -1.36
CA ALA A 302 -32.21 22.74 -1.84
C ALA A 302 -33.14 21.74 -1.11
N PRO A 303 -34.45 22.07 -0.99
CA PRO A 303 -35.47 21.14 -0.49
C PRO A 303 -35.81 20.03 -1.50
#